data_AF-A0A3B0B181-F1
#
_entry.id   AF-A0A3B0B181-F1
#
_cell.length_a   1.000
_cell.length_b   1.000
_cell.length_c   1.000
_cell.angle_alpha   90.00
_cell.angle_beta   90.00
_cell.angle_gamma   90.00
#
_symmetry.space_group_name_H-M   'P 1'
#
loop_
_entity.id
_entity.type
_entity.pdbx_description
1 polymer ?
#
loop_
_entity_poly.entity_id
_entity_poly.type
_entity_poly.pdbx_seq_one_letter_code
_entity_poly.pdbx_strand_id
1 'polypeptide(L)' 'MHESGEAFMIKQLRRRAYRPRELLGLRRVRLYEARPSCFTFLANNGVPARILAR' A
#
# COMPACT_ATOMS: atom_id res chain seq x y z
N MET A 1 -4.20 -9.58 7.31
CA MET A 1 -4.06 -10.94 7.88
C MET A 1 -5.19 -11.78 7.34
N HIS A 2 -4.96 -13.09 7.17
CA HIS A 2 -6.06 -14.03 6.93
C HIS A 2 -7.04 -13.93 8.11
N GLU A 3 -8.31 -14.26 7.90
CA GLU A 3 -9.30 -14.27 8.98
C GLU A 3 -8.91 -15.18 10.15
N SER A 4 -8.06 -16.18 9.89
CA SER A 4 -7.44 -17.04 10.91
C SER A 4 -6.26 -16.40 11.67
N GLY A 5 -5.93 -15.14 11.41
CA GLY A 5 -4.74 -14.46 11.98
C GLY A 5 -3.43 -14.77 11.26
N GLU A 6 -3.41 -15.80 10.40
CA GLU A 6 -2.23 -16.21 9.65
C GLU A 6 -1.74 -15.14 8.67
N ALA A 7 -0.42 -15.11 8.47
CA ALA A 7 0.20 -14.25 7.48
C ALA A 7 -0.27 -14.64 6.07
N PHE A 8 -0.54 -13.65 5.22
CA PHE A 8 -0.86 -13.95 3.83
C PHE A 8 0.38 -14.42 3.09
N MET A 9 0.22 -15.49 2.31
CA MET A 9 1.19 -15.79 1.28
C MET A 9 1.23 -14.65 0.25
N ILE A 10 2.41 -14.35 -0.29
CA ILE A 10 2.64 -13.21 -1.19
C ILE A 10 1.66 -13.16 -2.39
N LYS A 11 1.25 -14.31 -2.94
CA LYS A 11 0.25 -14.37 -4.03
C LYS A 11 -1.13 -13.91 -3.58
N GLN A 12 -1.57 -14.30 -2.37
CA GLN A 12 -2.85 -13.88 -1.81
C GLN A 12 -2.86 -12.38 -1.54
N LEU A 13 -1.78 -11.86 -0.96
CA LEU A 13 -1.61 -10.42 -0.71
C LEU A 13 -1.70 -9.61 -2.00
N ARG A 14 -1.00 -10.03 -3.06
CA ARG A 14 -1.03 -9.37 -4.37
C ARG A 14 -2.44 -9.33 -4.98
N ARG A 15 -3.18 -10.45 -4.95
CA ARG A 15 -4.55 -10.50 -5.48
C ARG A 15 -5.47 -9.54 -4.74
N ARG A 16 -5.42 -9.54 -3.40
CA ARG A 16 -6.21 -8.63 -2.57
C ARG A 16 -5.85 -7.15 -2.82
N ALA A 17 -4.57 -6.84 -3.00
CA ALA A 17 -4.12 -5.47 -3.24
C ALA A 17 -4.44 -4.95 -4.66
N TYR A 18 -4.48 -5.83 -5.67
CA TYR A 18 -4.79 -5.44 -7.04
C TYR A 18 -6.28 -5.29 -7.32
N ARG A 19 -7.15 -6.06 -6.65
CA ARG A 19 -8.61 -5.95 -6.81
C ARG A 19 -9.14 -4.52 -6.65
N PRO A 20 -8.87 -3.78 -5.55
CA PRO A 20 -9.36 -2.41 -5.42
C PRO A 20 -8.72 -1.45 -6.43
N ARG A 21 -7.46 -1.67 -6.82
CA ARG A 21 -6.81 -0.85 -7.85
C ARG A 21 -7.50 -0.98 -9.20
N GLU A 22 -7.88 -2.19 -9.57
CA GLU A 22 -8.63 -2.47 -10.80
C GLU A 22 -10.02 -1.83 -10.76
N LEU A 23 -10.74 -1.96 -9.63
CA LEU A 23 -12.04 -1.32 -9.44
C LEU A 23 -11.98 0.21 -9.53
N LEU A 24 -10.87 0.81 -9.11
CA LEU A 24 -10.63 2.25 -9.18
C LEU A 24 -10.03 2.71 -10.52
N GLY A 25 -9.85 1.81 -11.49
CA GLY A 25 -9.24 2.13 -12.79
C GLY A 25 -7.75 2.54 -12.71
N LEU A 26 -7.07 2.22 -11.61
CA LEU A 26 -5.69 2.62 -11.38
C LEU A 26 -4.71 1.69 -12.10
N ARG A 27 -3.64 2.27 -12.64
CA ARG A 27 -2.54 1.50 -13.24
C ARG A 27 -2.02 0.45 -12.26
N ARG A 28 -1.86 -0.78 -12.75
CA ARG A 28 -1.27 -1.88 -11.98
C ARG A 28 0.24 -1.68 -11.84
N VAL A 29 0.66 -1.23 -10.66
CA VAL A 29 2.08 -1.10 -10.26
C VAL A 29 2.44 -2.13 -9.19
N ARG A 30 3.73 -2.28 -8.86
CA ARG A 30 4.15 -3.21 -7.79
C ARG A 30 3.57 -2.76 -6.45
N LEU A 31 3.30 -3.70 -5.55
CA LEU A 31 2.74 -3.41 -4.22
C LEU A 31 3.61 -2.42 -3.42
N TYR A 32 4.94 -2.52 -3.60
CA TYR A 32 5.92 -1.64 -2.96
C TYR A 32 5.79 -0.17 -3.40
N GLU A 33 5.25 0.10 -4.60
CA GLU A 33 5.04 1.47 -5.10
C GLU A 33 3.97 2.23 -4.30
N ALA A 34 3.17 1.54 -3.49
CA ALA A 34 2.27 2.21 -2.56
C ALA A 34 3.03 2.98 -1.47
N ARG A 35 4.23 2.53 -1.08
CA ARG A 35 5.02 3.14 0.00
C ARG A 35 5.39 4.61 -0.27
N PRO A 36 6.06 4.96 -1.38
CA PRO A 36 6.36 6.36 -1.68
C PRO A 36 5.09 7.20 -1.82
N SER A 37 4.00 6.64 -2.38
CA SER A 37 2.72 7.35 -2.48
C SER A 37 2.11 7.69 -1.10
N CYS A 38 2.21 6.78 -0.12
CA CYS A 38 1.80 7.07 1.25
C CYS A 38 2.66 8.18 1.86
N PHE A 39 3.98 8.18 1.62
CA PHE A 39 4.85 9.25 2.12
C PHE A 39 4.55 10.60 1.49
N THR A 40 4.31 10.66 0.17
CA THR A 40 3.86 11.90 -0.49
C THR A 40 2.55 12.40 0.10
N PHE A 41 1.57 11.50 0.31
CA PHE A 41 0.30 11.88 0.94
C PHE A 41 0.52 12.47 2.34
N LEU A 42 1.32 11.81 3.20
CA LEU A 42 1.59 12.29 4.55
C LEU A 42 2.34 13.63 4.55
N ALA A 43 3.32 13.78 3.67
CA ALA A 43 4.04 15.04 3.51
C ALA A 43 3.11 16.19 3.09
N ASN A 44 2.20 15.93 2.15
CA ASN A 44 1.19 16.92 1.71
C ASN A 44 0.20 17.29 2.82
N ASN A 45 0.01 16.43 3.83
CA ASN A 45 -0.83 16.70 4.99
C ASN A 45 -0.04 17.30 6.17
N GLY A 46 1.20 17.77 5.94
CA GLY A 46 2.00 18.47 6.95
C GLY A 46 2.70 17.55 7.96
N VAL A 47 2.77 16.24 7.70
CA VAL A 47 3.55 15.33 8.54
C VAL A 47 5.03 15.71 8.43
N PRO A 48 5.71 16.03 9.56
CA PRO A 48 7.11 16.44 9.53
C PRO A 48 8.01 15.36 8.94
N ALA A 49 8.97 15.77 8.09
CA ALA A 49 9.90 14.86 7.44
C ALA A 49 10.69 13.98 8.42
N ARG A 50 10.96 14.47 9.64
CA ARG A 50 11.59 13.70 10.73
C ARG A 50 10.82 12.40 11.08
N ILE A 51 9.50 12.37 10.89
CA ILE A 51 8.66 11.19 11.12
C ILE A 51 8.72 10.25 9.91
N LEU A 52 8.85 10.78 8.70
CA LEU A 52 8.85 10.01 7.45
C LEU A 52 10.22 9.40 7.12
N ALA A 53 11.30 10.01 7.59
CA ALA A 53 12.69 9.64 7.26
C ALA A 53 13.32 8.57 8.18
N ARG A 54 12.51 7.82 8.94
CA ARG A 54 12.96 6.75 9.84
C ARG A 54 12.76 5.37 9.23
#